data_AF-A0A919V844-F1
#
_entry.id   AF-A0A919V844-F1
#
_cell.length_a   1.000
_cell.length_b   1.000
_cell.length_c   1.000
_cell.angle_alpha   90.00
_cell.angle_beta   90.00
_cell.angle_gamma   90.00
#
_symmetry.space_group_name_H-M   'P 1'
#
loop_
_entity.id
_entity.type
_entity.pdbx_description
1 polymer ?
#
loop_
_entity_poly.entity_id
_entity_poly.type
_entity_poly.pdbx_seq_one_letter_code
_entity_poly.pdbx_strand_id
1 'polypeptide(L)'
;MPEALPVALMVLVAGTAGLLGWRHWHYRSFWPIVGFPLVAIHIRATWRRVALGCGLTKKRQRWWFTTVPSLIASTGIVRVRRRFQRVAVDTKPSMGIPMPTRFGWRVTLHTLEGQIPEDYAQAAERLAHSWGIHAVRATSPRPGRVVLTATVRDPLVEVNDSPLSVELLKVAVGRLETGRPWEIDFRTVPHWLNAGATQSGKSNLANVLLIGLAPQPVALVGFDLKGGVEFTPYAPRLSALATSRAESVSLLDDLVALMASRMDLCRTSGVRNVWQLGSAVRPVPIVVLIDELAELYLMADKSEKDQIAKTSTAMLRVAQLGRAFGIYLFLSGQRIGSDLGVSVTALRAQCSGRICHRVNDPETAAMTLGDLDPSALISARAIPAETPGVAVVAGQDGRWSRARSFFVSQQAAEHAALTHAALAPSWAEITAGA
;
A
#
# COMPACT_ATOMS: atom_id res chain seq x y z
N MET A 1 44.51 -28.69 -33.72
CA MET A 1 43.68 -28.22 -32.58
C MET A 1 42.20 -27.93 -32.97
N PRO A 2 41.43 -28.83 -33.64
CA PRO A 2 40.02 -28.53 -33.96
C PRO A 2 38.99 -29.17 -33.00
N GLU A 3 39.37 -30.17 -32.19
CA GLU A 3 38.40 -30.91 -31.35
C GLU A 3 38.05 -30.24 -30.01
N ALA A 4 38.83 -29.26 -29.55
CA ALA A 4 38.57 -28.57 -28.29
C ALA A 4 37.45 -27.51 -28.39
N LEU A 5 37.24 -26.94 -29.57
CA LEU A 5 36.22 -25.92 -29.85
C LEU A 5 34.78 -26.44 -29.71
N PRO A 6 34.38 -27.59 -30.28
CA PRO A 6 33.03 -28.12 -30.11
C PRO A 6 32.73 -28.54 -28.68
N VAL A 7 33.71 -29.08 -27.95
CA VAL A 7 33.56 -29.46 -26.53
C VAL A 7 33.38 -28.21 -25.65
N ALA A 8 34.18 -27.17 -25.87
CA ALA A 8 34.04 -25.90 -25.14
C ALA A 8 32.68 -25.24 -25.41
N LEU A 9 32.21 -25.25 -26.66
CA LEU A 9 30.89 -24.71 -27.02
C LEU A 9 29.76 -25.51 -26.34
N MET A 10 29.87 -26.84 -26.32
CA MET A 10 28.86 -27.71 -25.70
C MET A 10 28.78 -27.51 -24.18
N VAL A 11 29.93 -27.36 -23.50
CA VAL A 11 29.99 -27.03 -22.06
C VAL A 11 29.38 -25.65 -21.79
N LEU A 12 29.62 -24.67 -22.67
CA LEU A 12 29.07 -23.31 -22.53
C LEU A 12 27.55 -23.29 -22.77
N VAL A 13 27.05 -24.06 -23.73
CA VAL A 13 25.61 -24.25 -23.96
C VAL A 13 24.95 -24.97 -22.79
N ALA A 14 25.55 -26.06 -22.28
CA ALA A 14 25.03 -26.78 -21.12
C ALA A 14 25.04 -25.91 -19.86
N GLY A 15 26.11 -25.12 -19.65
CA GLY A 15 26.23 -24.18 -18.54
C GLY A 15 25.22 -23.03 -18.62
N THR A 16 24.99 -22.47 -19.81
CA THR A 16 23.97 -21.42 -20.01
C THR A 16 22.56 -21.97 -19.86
N ALA A 17 22.26 -23.16 -20.40
CA ALA A 17 20.99 -23.85 -20.18
C ALA A 17 20.76 -24.16 -18.70
N GLY A 18 21.79 -24.62 -17.98
CA GLY A 18 21.73 -24.85 -16.53
C GLY A 18 21.47 -23.57 -15.74
N LEU A 19 22.11 -22.45 -16.09
CA LEU A 19 21.87 -21.14 -15.46
C LEU A 19 20.46 -20.60 -15.75
N LEU A 20 19.96 -20.79 -16.98
CA LEU A 20 18.60 -20.40 -17.37
C LEU A 20 17.56 -21.26 -16.65
N GLY A 21 17.78 -22.58 -16.58
CA GLY A 21 16.97 -23.50 -15.81
C GLY A 21 16.95 -23.12 -14.32
N TRP A 22 18.12 -22.85 -13.73
CA TRP A 22 18.23 -22.44 -12.34
C TRP A 22 17.49 -21.12 -12.05
N ARG A 23 17.64 -20.13 -12.95
CA ARG A 23 16.92 -18.85 -12.89
C ARG A 23 15.40 -19.03 -12.97
N HIS A 24 14.91 -19.97 -13.78
CA HIS A 24 13.49 -20.19 -13.99
C HIS A 24 12.86 -21.00 -12.85
N TRP A 25 13.48 -22.12 -12.45
CA TRP A 25 12.90 -23.08 -11.50
C TRP A 25 13.24 -22.78 -10.04
N HIS A 26 14.43 -22.24 -9.74
CA HIS A 26 14.83 -21.92 -8.36
C HIS A 26 15.34 -20.49 -8.22
N TYR A 27 14.56 -19.53 -8.73
CA TYR A 27 14.88 -18.10 -8.67
C TYR A 27 15.29 -17.61 -7.27
N ARG A 28 14.66 -18.14 -6.21
CA ARG A 28 14.96 -17.76 -4.81
C ARG A 28 16.41 -18.02 -4.41
N SER A 29 17.02 -19.05 -4.97
CA SER A 29 18.43 -19.40 -4.73
C SER A 29 19.37 -18.78 -5.77
N PHE A 30 18.93 -18.72 -7.04
CA PHE A 30 19.67 -18.09 -8.12
C PHE A 30 19.91 -16.59 -7.87
N TRP A 31 18.91 -15.88 -7.36
CA TRP A 31 18.96 -14.43 -7.18
C TRP A 31 20.11 -13.97 -6.27
N PRO A 32 20.26 -14.44 -5.01
CA PRO A 32 21.36 -14.00 -4.17
C PRO A 32 22.74 -14.45 -4.66
N ILE A 33 22.84 -15.60 -5.34
CA ILE A 33 24.12 -16.23 -5.69
C ILE A 33 24.70 -15.70 -7.01
N VAL A 34 23.86 -15.56 -8.04
CA VAL A 34 24.30 -15.18 -9.39
C VAL A 34 23.66 -13.88 -9.85
N GLY A 35 22.34 -13.75 -9.70
CA GLY A 35 21.60 -12.60 -10.24
C GLY A 35 22.01 -11.27 -9.63
N PHE A 36 21.98 -11.18 -8.30
CA PHE A 36 22.24 -9.96 -7.56
C PHE A 36 23.70 -9.47 -7.68
N PRO A 37 24.75 -10.31 -7.55
CA PRO A 37 26.12 -9.85 -7.73
C PRO A 37 26.37 -9.18 -9.10
N LEU A 38 25.85 -9.76 -10.18
CA LEU A 38 25.93 -9.16 -11.51
C LEU A 38 25.21 -7.80 -11.58
N VAL A 39 24.02 -7.72 -11.00
CA VAL A 39 23.23 -6.49 -10.92
C VAL A 39 23.96 -5.43 -10.08
N ALA A 40 24.54 -5.80 -8.94
CA ALA A 40 25.28 -4.89 -8.07
C ALA A 40 26.53 -4.32 -8.75
N ILE A 41 27.27 -5.16 -9.51
CA ILE A 41 28.41 -4.72 -10.33
C ILE A 41 27.91 -3.74 -11.40
N HIS A 42 26.85 -4.10 -12.13
CA HIS A 42 26.28 -3.26 -13.17
C HIS A 42 25.86 -1.88 -12.63
N ILE A 43 25.11 -1.82 -11.53
CA ILE A 43 24.65 -0.57 -10.91
C ILE A 43 25.83 0.30 -10.49
N ARG A 44 26.84 -0.27 -9.84
CA ARG A 44 28.01 0.50 -9.40
C ARG A 44 28.81 1.04 -10.58
N ALA A 45 28.98 0.24 -11.63
CA ALA A 45 29.68 0.64 -12.85
C ALA A 45 28.93 1.75 -13.61
N THR A 46 27.60 1.65 -13.70
CA THR A 46 26.78 2.60 -14.47
C THR A 46 26.36 3.85 -13.70
N TRP A 47 26.45 3.85 -12.36
CA TRP A 47 25.90 4.92 -11.52
C TRP A 47 26.29 6.34 -11.95
N ARG A 48 27.53 6.58 -12.38
CA ARG A 48 27.94 7.92 -12.84
C ARG A 48 27.14 8.37 -14.06
N ARG A 49 27.00 7.49 -15.05
CA ARG A 49 26.29 7.78 -16.30
C ARG A 49 24.79 7.92 -16.05
N VAL A 50 24.22 7.02 -15.25
CA VAL A 50 22.79 7.03 -14.89
C VAL A 50 22.44 8.27 -14.07
N ALA A 51 23.23 8.62 -13.06
CA ALA A 51 23.01 9.84 -12.27
C ALA A 51 23.07 11.10 -13.14
N LEU A 52 24.00 11.16 -14.10
CA LEU A 52 24.08 12.27 -15.05
C LEU A 52 22.84 12.33 -15.95
N GLY A 53 22.46 11.21 -16.57
CA GLY A 53 21.28 11.13 -17.44
C GLY A 53 19.96 11.41 -16.73
N CYS A 54 19.90 11.15 -15.43
CA CYS A 54 18.73 11.44 -14.60
C CYS A 54 18.70 12.85 -14.01
N GLY A 55 19.75 13.66 -14.23
CA GLY A 55 19.86 15.02 -13.70
C GLY A 55 20.26 15.10 -12.22
N LEU A 56 20.79 14.03 -11.64
CA LEU A 56 21.15 13.95 -10.21
C LEU A 56 22.59 14.42 -9.92
N THR A 57 23.34 14.88 -10.92
CA THR A 57 24.70 15.40 -10.76
C THR A 57 24.71 16.91 -10.59
N LYS A 58 25.69 17.45 -9.84
CA LYS A 58 25.97 18.89 -9.79
C LYS A 58 27.36 19.20 -10.34
N LYS A 59 27.49 20.27 -11.12
CA LYS A 59 28.78 20.78 -11.57
C LYS A 59 29.54 21.36 -10.38
N ARG A 60 30.71 20.81 -10.08
CA ARG A 60 31.65 21.40 -9.10
C ARG A 60 32.95 21.75 -9.82
N GLN A 61 33.51 22.90 -9.46
CA GLN A 61 34.82 23.31 -9.93
C GLN A 61 35.86 22.45 -9.24
N ARG A 62 36.61 21.67 -10.00
CA ARG A 62 37.77 20.92 -9.50
C ARG A 62 39.03 21.42 -10.19
N TRP A 63 40.09 21.46 -9.42
CA TRP A 63 41.42 21.66 -9.96
C TRP A 63 41.87 20.38 -10.64
N TRP A 64 42.23 20.48 -11.92
CA TRP A 64 42.69 19.35 -12.71
C TRP A 64 43.95 19.74 -13.49
N PHE A 65 44.85 18.77 -13.68
CA PHE A 65 46.01 18.92 -14.53
C PHE A 65 45.63 18.60 -15.96
N THR A 66 45.56 19.61 -16.83
CA THR A 66 45.46 19.38 -18.27
C THR A 66 46.85 19.42 -18.88
N THR A 67 47.19 18.37 -19.64
CA THR A 67 48.38 18.34 -20.47
C THR A 67 48.07 19.05 -21.78
N VAL A 68 48.60 20.26 -21.95
CA VAL A 68 48.46 20.98 -23.21
C VAL A 68 49.75 20.72 -24.00
N PRO A 69 49.67 20.10 -25.20
CA PRO A 69 50.84 19.97 -26.06
C PRO A 69 51.23 21.37 -26.54
N SER A 70 52.47 21.78 -26.30
CA SER A 70 53.05 22.97 -26.94
C SER A 70 54.12 22.52 -27.92
N LEU A 71 53.93 22.86 -29.20
CA LEU A 71 54.94 22.65 -30.24
C LEU A 71 56.04 23.70 -30.09
N ILE A 72 57.29 23.26 -30.04
CA ILE A 72 58.46 24.13 -30.16
C ILE A 72 58.78 24.22 -31.64
N ALA A 73 58.65 25.41 -32.23
CA ALA A 73 58.73 25.63 -33.68
C ALA A 73 60.12 25.41 -34.33
N SER A 74 61.07 24.77 -33.65
CA SER A 74 62.43 24.61 -34.18
C SER A 74 63.14 23.28 -33.87
N THR A 75 62.55 22.35 -33.12
CA THR A 75 63.26 21.10 -32.72
C THR A 75 62.43 19.82 -32.77
N GLY A 76 61.16 19.85 -33.20
CA GLY A 76 60.32 18.63 -33.30
C GLY A 76 59.97 17.95 -31.96
N ILE A 77 60.44 18.48 -30.83
CA ILE A 77 60.17 17.97 -29.49
C ILE A 77 58.85 18.57 -28.98
N VAL A 78 57.83 17.74 -28.76
CA VAL A 78 56.58 18.15 -28.11
C VAL A 78 56.82 18.27 -26.61
N ARG A 79 56.89 19.51 -26.09
CA ARG A 79 56.99 19.74 -24.65
C ARG A 79 55.57 19.75 -24.08
N VAL A 80 55.25 18.74 -23.27
CA VAL A 80 53.98 18.67 -22.55
C VAL A 80 54.06 19.54 -21.30
N ARG A 81 53.39 20.70 -21.30
CA ARG A 81 53.24 21.51 -20.08
C ARG A 81 51.98 21.08 -19.34
N ARG A 82 52.12 20.80 -18.04
CA ARG A 82 50.97 20.59 -17.14
C ARG A 82 50.45 21.95 -16.71
N ARG A 83 49.22 22.30 -17.10
CA ARG A 83 48.55 23.54 -16.67
C ARG A 83 47.56 23.21 -15.56
N PHE A 84 47.59 23.98 -14.48
CA PHE A 84 46.59 23.93 -13.42
C PHE A 84 45.39 24.76 -13.85
N GLN A 85 44.24 24.13 -14.09
CA GLN A 85 43.02 24.84 -14.47
C GLN A 85 41.83 24.36 -13.63
N ARG A 86 40.91 25.29 -13.34
CA ARG A 86 39.59 24.95 -12.78
C ARG A 86 38.73 24.42 -13.91
N VAL A 87 38.35 23.15 -13.81
CA VAL A 87 37.44 22.49 -14.75
C VAL A 87 36.14 22.19 -14.03
N ALA A 88 35.01 22.54 -14.65
CA ALA A 88 33.70 22.14 -14.16
C ALA A 88 33.53 20.63 -14.38
N VAL A 89 33.47 19.87 -13.30
CA VAL A 89 33.29 18.41 -13.33
C VAL A 89 31.95 18.05 -12.71
N ASP A 90 31.14 17.26 -13.42
CA ASP A 90 29.91 16.70 -12.86
C ASP A 90 30.23 15.75 -11.71
N THR A 91 29.78 16.13 -10.52
CA THR A 91 29.89 15.34 -9.30
C THR A 91 28.59 14.59 -9.10
N LYS A 92 28.67 13.27 -8.96
CA LYS A 92 27.52 12.40 -8.65
C LYS A 92 27.31 12.27 -7.15
N PRO A 93 26.09 11.96 -6.68
CA PRO A 93 25.84 11.57 -5.30
C PRO A 93 26.64 10.30 -4.97
N SER A 94 27.14 10.20 -3.75
CA SER A 94 27.88 8.98 -3.35
C SER A 94 26.88 7.84 -3.13
N MET A 95 27.27 6.63 -3.55
CA MET A 95 26.42 5.43 -3.48
C MET A 95 27.10 4.39 -2.58
N GLY A 96 26.36 3.94 -1.57
CA GLY A 96 26.76 2.82 -0.71
C GLY A 96 26.79 1.48 -1.45
N ILE A 97 26.93 0.40 -0.69
CA ILE A 97 26.87 -0.96 -1.24
C ILE A 97 25.40 -1.31 -1.46
N PRO A 98 24.98 -1.70 -2.68
CA PRO A 98 23.64 -2.23 -2.90
C PRO A 98 23.42 -3.48 -2.05
N MET A 99 22.21 -3.67 -1.55
CA MET A 99 21.81 -4.84 -0.76
C MET A 99 20.68 -5.57 -1.49
N PRO A 100 20.69 -6.91 -1.54
CA PRO A 100 19.62 -7.67 -2.20
C PRO A 100 18.31 -7.56 -1.41
N THR A 101 17.20 -7.57 -2.14
CA THR A 101 15.85 -7.80 -1.59
C THR A 101 15.20 -8.97 -2.34
N ARG A 102 14.04 -9.46 -1.86
CA ARG A 102 13.33 -10.60 -2.48
C ARG A 102 12.96 -10.34 -3.95
N PHE A 103 12.61 -9.11 -4.30
CA PHE A 103 12.12 -8.73 -5.63
C PHE A 103 13.04 -7.75 -6.36
N GLY A 104 14.22 -7.46 -5.81
CA GLY A 104 15.17 -6.53 -6.40
C GLY A 104 16.32 -6.20 -5.44
N TRP A 105 16.55 -4.92 -5.22
CA TRP A 105 17.67 -4.44 -4.41
C TRP A 105 17.38 -3.06 -3.81
N ARG A 106 18.16 -2.68 -2.81
CA ARG A 106 18.12 -1.34 -2.21
C ARG A 106 19.52 -0.78 -2.05
N VAL A 107 19.67 0.53 -2.18
CA VAL A 107 20.96 1.20 -1.96
C VAL A 107 20.75 2.54 -1.26
N THR A 108 21.68 2.89 -0.37
CA THR A 108 21.70 4.21 0.26
C THR A 108 22.60 5.14 -0.53
N LEU A 109 22.07 6.31 -0.87
CA LEU A 109 22.76 7.42 -1.48
C LEU A 109 22.95 8.54 -0.46
N HIS A 110 24.08 9.22 -0.53
CA HIS A 110 24.27 10.49 0.16
C HIS A 110 24.05 11.62 -0.84
N THR A 111 23.07 12.45 -0.54
CA THR A 111 22.66 13.53 -1.43
C THR A 111 23.75 14.60 -1.53
N LEU A 112 23.80 15.28 -2.67
CA LEU A 112 24.65 16.45 -2.81
C LEU A 112 24.00 17.63 -2.07
N GLU A 113 24.81 18.63 -1.74
CA GLU A 113 24.35 19.87 -1.13
C GLU A 113 23.22 20.51 -1.95
N GLY A 114 22.10 20.84 -1.29
CA GLY A 114 20.91 21.39 -1.93
C GLY A 114 20.15 20.42 -2.84
N GLN A 115 20.34 19.11 -2.69
CA GLN A 115 19.42 18.10 -3.21
C GLN A 115 18.49 17.62 -2.11
N ILE A 116 17.25 17.36 -2.49
CA ILE A 116 16.19 16.87 -1.61
C ILE A 116 15.68 15.50 -2.09
N PRO A 117 14.99 14.72 -1.23
CA PRO A 117 14.46 13.41 -1.61
C PRO A 117 13.53 13.45 -2.83
N GLU A 118 12.81 14.56 -3.00
CA GLU A 118 11.89 14.80 -4.12
C GLU A 118 12.61 14.77 -5.48
N ASP A 119 13.85 15.27 -5.57
CA ASP A 119 14.66 15.20 -6.80
C ASP A 119 14.86 13.75 -7.26
N TYR A 120 14.99 12.83 -6.29
CA TYR A 120 15.17 11.40 -6.55
C TYR A 120 13.84 10.71 -6.84
N ALA A 121 12.74 11.17 -6.25
CA ALA A 121 11.40 10.68 -6.56
C ALA A 121 11.03 11.04 -8.01
N GLN A 122 11.28 12.27 -8.45
CA GLN A 122 11.07 12.71 -9.84
C GLN A 122 11.99 12.01 -10.84
N ALA A 123 13.20 11.62 -10.41
CA ALA A 123 14.13 10.85 -11.23
C ALA A 123 13.82 9.34 -11.24
N ALA A 124 12.92 8.84 -10.41
CA ALA A 124 12.74 7.42 -10.16
C ALA A 124 12.35 6.62 -11.42
N GLU A 125 11.44 7.16 -12.24
CA GLU A 125 11.05 6.53 -13.51
C GLU A 125 12.22 6.49 -14.51
N ARG A 126 12.97 7.59 -14.65
CA ARG A 126 14.18 7.63 -15.49
C ARG A 126 15.24 6.65 -15.01
N LEU A 127 15.40 6.49 -13.69
CA LEU A 127 16.30 5.50 -13.09
C LEU A 127 15.85 4.07 -13.41
N ALA A 128 14.55 3.79 -13.31
CA ALA A 128 13.99 2.48 -13.64
C ALA A 128 14.25 2.11 -15.10
N HIS A 129 13.94 3.01 -16.05
CA HIS A 129 14.21 2.81 -17.47
C HIS A 129 15.71 2.70 -17.77
N SER A 130 16.56 3.51 -17.15
CA SER A 130 18.01 3.47 -17.35
C SER A 130 18.64 2.14 -16.92
N TRP A 131 18.09 1.48 -15.91
CA TRP A 131 18.53 0.18 -15.43
C TRP A 131 17.73 -1.00 -16.01
N GLY A 132 16.69 -0.74 -16.80
CA GLY A 132 15.83 -1.79 -17.36
C GLY A 132 15.09 -2.61 -16.29
N ILE A 133 14.63 -1.95 -15.22
CA ILE A 133 13.93 -2.57 -14.10
C ILE A 133 12.49 -2.07 -14.00
N HIS A 134 11.64 -2.82 -13.31
CA HIS A 134 10.21 -2.51 -13.21
C HIS A 134 9.91 -1.17 -12.53
N ALA A 135 10.54 -0.90 -11.37
CA ALA A 135 10.32 0.36 -10.66
C ALA A 135 11.50 0.73 -9.76
N VAL A 136 11.64 2.02 -9.48
CA VAL A 136 12.52 2.57 -8.44
C VAL A 136 11.66 3.44 -7.53
N ARG A 137 11.92 3.39 -6.23
CA ARG A 137 11.30 4.27 -5.24
C ARG A 137 12.36 4.93 -4.39
N ALA A 138 12.28 6.25 -4.26
CA ALA A 138 13.13 7.02 -3.36
C ALA A 138 12.42 7.23 -2.03
N THR A 139 13.13 6.96 -0.93
CA THR A 139 12.67 7.29 0.43
C THR A 139 13.81 7.95 1.18
N SER A 140 13.49 8.81 2.15
CA SER A 140 14.50 9.47 2.97
C SER A 140 14.27 9.12 4.43
N PRO A 141 15.15 8.32 5.06
CA PRO A 141 15.05 8.05 6.49
C PRO A 141 15.49 9.27 7.32
N ARG A 142 16.34 10.14 6.76
CA ARG A 142 16.86 11.35 7.41
C ARG A 142 17.47 12.30 6.38
N PRO A 143 17.55 13.61 6.69
CA PRO A 143 18.20 14.58 5.82
C PRO A 143 19.60 14.14 5.36
N GLY A 144 19.93 14.44 4.10
CA GLY A 144 21.21 14.09 3.49
C GLY A 144 21.34 12.64 3.03
N ARG A 145 20.33 11.79 3.24
CA ARG A 145 20.34 10.39 2.79
C ARG A 145 19.06 10.01 2.07
N VAL A 146 19.21 9.37 0.93
CA VAL A 146 18.11 8.80 0.15
C VAL A 146 18.36 7.31 -0.02
N VAL A 147 17.37 6.50 0.31
CA VAL A 147 17.35 5.06 0.03
C VAL A 147 16.56 4.85 -1.24
N LEU A 148 17.23 4.37 -2.28
CA LEU A 148 16.57 3.86 -3.47
C LEU A 148 16.23 2.40 -3.25
N THR A 149 14.96 2.05 -3.42
CA THR A 149 14.49 0.68 -3.47
C THR A 149 14.07 0.38 -4.91
N ALA A 150 14.76 -0.56 -5.53
CA ALA A 150 14.54 -0.97 -6.90
C ALA A 150 13.85 -2.33 -6.94
N THR A 151 12.77 -2.38 -7.70
CA THR A 151 11.98 -3.58 -7.94
C THR A 151 12.29 -4.06 -9.36
N VAL A 152 12.86 -5.26 -9.46
CA VAL A 152 13.25 -5.87 -10.74
C VAL A 152 12.08 -6.62 -11.35
N ARG A 153 11.28 -7.30 -10.51
CA ARG A 153 10.05 -7.99 -10.90
C ARG A 153 8.90 -7.44 -10.08
N ASP A 154 7.79 -7.14 -10.74
CA ASP A 154 6.59 -6.66 -10.06
C ASP A 154 6.08 -7.72 -9.06
N PRO A 155 6.12 -7.46 -7.74
CA PRO A 155 5.65 -8.41 -6.74
C PRO A 155 4.12 -8.53 -6.74
N LEU A 156 3.41 -7.69 -7.48
CA LEU A 156 1.95 -7.69 -7.55
C LEU A 156 1.41 -8.63 -8.63
N VAL A 157 2.24 -9.25 -9.48
CA VAL A 157 1.76 -10.14 -10.56
C VAL A 157 1.21 -11.46 -10.00
N GLU A 158 1.91 -12.08 -9.06
CA GLU A 158 1.51 -13.34 -8.43
C GLU A 158 1.44 -13.18 -6.91
N VAL A 159 0.22 -13.15 -6.38
CA VAL A 159 -0.05 -13.01 -4.96
C VAL A 159 -0.96 -14.16 -4.52
N ASN A 160 -0.34 -15.35 -4.38
CA ASN A 160 -1.04 -16.62 -4.15
C ASN A 160 -1.03 -17.08 -2.68
N ASP A 161 -0.60 -16.22 -1.75
CA ASP A 161 -0.65 -16.57 -0.33
C ASP A 161 -2.09 -16.40 0.21
N SER A 162 -2.37 -16.98 1.38
CA SER A 162 -3.66 -16.85 2.04
C SER A 162 -3.68 -15.67 3.01
N PRO A 163 -4.86 -15.11 3.32
CA PRO A 163 -5.00 -14.11 4.37
C PRO A 163 -4.50 -14.69 5.70
N LEU A 164 -3.68 -13.93 6.42
CA LEU A 164 -3.17 -14.34 7.73
C LEU A 164 -3.75 -13.41 8.79
N SER A 165 -4.38 -14.00 9.82
CA SER A 165 -4.61 -13.30 11.08
C SER A 165 -3.25 -13.14 11.76
N VAL A 166 -2.83 -11.89 11.95
CA VAL A 166 -1.51 -11.58 12.52
C VAL A 166 -1.65 -11.34 14.01
N GLU A 167 -2.53 -10.40 14.38
CA GLU A 167 -2.82 -9.97 15.75
C GLU A 167 -4.30 -9.54 15.83
N LEU A 168 -4.81 -9.30 17.05
CA LEU A 168 -6.17 -8.79 17.24
C LEU A 168 -6.38 -7.48 16.45
N LEU A 169 -7.41 -7.46 15.61
CA LEU A 169 -7.77 -6.38 14.69
C LEU A 169 -6.72 -6.09 13.60
N LYS A 170 -5.86 -7.06 13.31
CA LYS A 170 -4.82 -6.94 12.30
C LYS A 170 -4.81 -8.13 11.35
N VAL A 171 -4.89 -7.85 10.06
CA VAL A 171 -4.96 -8.86 8.99
C VAL A 171 -3.96 -8.54 7.90
N ALA A 172 -3.17 -9.54 7.50
CA ALA A 172 -2.39 -9.47 6.26
C ALA A 172 -3.32 -9.79 5.09
N VAL A 173 -3.65 -8.77 4.30
CA VAL A 173 -4.63 -8.84 3.21
C VAL A 173 -4.01 -9.00 1.83
N GLY A 174 -2.69 -8.87 1.71
CA GLY A 174 -2.02 -9.00 0.42
C GLY A 174 -0.54 -8.63 0.46
N ARG A 175 -0.08 -8.01 -0.63
CA ARG A 175 1.32 -7.61 -0.82
C ARG A 175 1.42 -6.18 -1.33
N LEU A 176 2.39 -5.43 -0.81
CA LEU A 176 2.76 -4.11 -1.32
C LEU A 176 3.73 -4.23 -2.51
N GLU A 177 3.86 -3.19 -3.32
CA GLU A 177 4.87 -3.06 -4.39
C GLU A 177 6.31 -3.18 -3.89
N THR A 178 6.52 -2.97 -2.58
CA THR A 178 7.79 -3.16 -1.88
C THR A 178 8.10 -4.64 -1.60
N GLY A 179 7.15 -5.54 -1.87
CA GLY A 179 7.21 -6.96 -1.56
C GLY A 179 6.84 -7.33 -0.12
N ARG A 180 6.66 -6.34 0.77
CA ARG A 180 6.21 -6.54 2.16
C ARG A 180 4.72 -6.95 2.20
N PRO A 181 4.26 -7.63 3.27
CA PRO A 181 2.84 -7.85 3.49
C PRO A 181 2.08 -6.52 3.48
N TRP A 182 0.93 -6.50 2.81
CA TRP A 182 -0.07 -5.45 2.98
C TRP A 182 -0.94 -5.83 4.15
N GLU A 183 -0.88 -5.04 5.22
CA GLU A 183 -1.61 -5.27 6.46
C GLU A 183 -2.68 -4.18 6.64
N ILE A 184 -3.88 -4.60 7.04
CA ILE A 184 -4.92 -3.73 7.57
C ILE A 184 -4.92 -3.91 9.09
N ASP A 185 -4.65 -2.83 9.80
CA ASP A 185 -4.56 -2.80 11.26
C ASP A 185 -5.48 -1.71 11.80
N PHE A 186 -6.58 -2.11 12.44
CA PHE A 186 -7.55 -1.16 12.99
C PHE A 186 -7.08 -0.48 14.28
N ARG A 187 -6.06 -1.00 14.96
CA ARG A 187 -5.50 -0.36 16.17
C ARG A 187 -4.72 0.89 15.80
N THR A 188 -3.97 0.83 14.71
CA THR A 188 -3.20 1.95 14.17
C THR A 188 -4.05 2.83 13.26
N VAL A 189 -4.78 2.25 12.32
CA VAL A 189 -5.64 2.95 11.34
C VAL A 189 -7.10 2.54 11.58
N PRO A 190 -7.87 3.29 12.39
CA PRO A 190 -9.17 2.82 12.89
C PRO A 190 -10.30 2.77 11.85
N HIS A 191 -10.24 3.64 10.85
CA HIS A 191 -11.30 3.79 9.85
C HIS A 191 -10.68 3.82 8.45
N TRP A 192 -11.26 3.00 7.57
CA TRP A 192 -10.79 2.79 6.21
C TRP A 192 -11.86 3.14 5.19
N LEU A 193 -11.44 3.77 4.09
CA LEU A 193 -12.25 4.02 2.92
C LEU A 193 -11.69 3.20 1.74
N ASN A 194 -12.53 2.35 1.16
CA ASN A 194 -12.20 1.40 0.09
C ASN A 194 -13.06 1.68 -1.15
N ALA A 195 -12.48 2.38 -2.12
CA ALA A 195 -13.15 2.71 -3.36
C ALA A 195 -12.72 1.79 -4.51
N GLY A 196 -13.65 1.43 -5.38
CA GLY A 196 -13.33 0.63 -6.56
C GLY A 196 -14.54 0.30 -7.43
N ALA A 197 -14.35 0.34 -8.75
CA ALA A 197 -15.38 -0.06 -9.70
C ALA A 197 -15.70 -1.57 -9.62
N THR A 198 -16.78 -1.99 -10.28
CA THR A 198 -17.12 -3.40 -10.46
C THR A 198 -15.92 -4.18 -11.03
N GLN A 199 -15.69 -5.39 -10.51
CA GLN A 199 -14.57 -6.28 -10.87
C GLN A 199 -13.15 -5.70 -10.63
N SER A 200 -13.01 -4.60 -9.89
CA SER A 200 -11.69 -4.03 -9.57
C SER A 200 -10.94 -4.78 -8.45
N GLY A 201 -11.65 -5.61 -7.68
CA GLY A 201 -11.13 -6.31 -6.50
C GLY A 201 -11.62 -5.79 -5.15
N LYS A 202 -12.50 -4.77 -5.13
CA LYS A 202 -13.14 -4.21 -3.92
C LYS A 202 -13.78 -5.28 -3.03
N SER A 203 -14.75 -6.04 -3.54
CA SER A 203 -15.45 -7.08 -2.77
C SER A 203 -14.53 -8.22 -2.36
N ASN A 204 -13.58 -8.61 -3.22
CA ASN A 204 -12.56 -9.62 -2.87
C ASN A 204 -11.72 -9.17 -1.66
N LEU A 205 -11.36 -7.89 -1.55
CA LEU A 205 -10.65 -7.39 -0.37
C LEU A 205 -11.51 -7.47 0.90
N ALA A 206 -12.82 -7.20 0.81
CA ALA A 206 -13.73 -7.40 1.94
C ALA A 206 -13.78 -8.87 2.38
N ASN A 207 -13.79 -9.81 1.42
CA ASN A 207 -13.74 -11.25 1.71
C ASN A 207 -12.42 -11.67 2.38
N VAL A 208 -11.29 -11.18 1.87
CA VAL A 208 -9.96 -11.39 2.48
C VAL A 208 -9.94 -10.89 3.92
N LEU A 209 -10.48 -9.70 4.16
CA LEU A 209 -10.55 -9.10 5.49
C LEU A 209 -11.45 -9.92 6.42
N LEU A 210 -12.62 -10.36 5.94
CA LEU A 210 -13.54 -11.20 6.69
C LEU A 210 -12.88 -12.53 7.09
N ILE A 211 -12.20 -13.22 6.17
CA ILE A 211 -11.44 -14.45 6.47
C ILE A 211 -10.40 -14.20 7.57
N GLY A 212 -9.66 -13.10 7.50
CA GLY A 212 -8.63 -12.79 8.49
C GLY A 212 -9.16 -12.36 9.86
N LEU A 213 -10.36 -11.77 9.92
CA LEU A 213 -11.01 -11.34 11.16
C LEU A 213 -11.88 -12.44 11.79
N ALA A 214 -12.43 -13.35 10.98
CA ALA A 214 -13.30 -14.45 11.43
C ALA A 214 -12.72 -15.25 12.62
N PRO A 215 -11.43 -15.66 12.64
CA PRO A 215 -10.87 -16.41 13.77
C PRO A 215 -10.60 -15.56 15.03
N GLN A 216 -10.78 -14.24 14.96
CA GLN A 216 -10.43 -13.32 16.05
C GLN A 216 -11.62 -13.08 16.99
N PRO A 217 -11.39 -12.74 18.27
CA PRO A 217 -12.44 -12.38 19.23
C PRO A 217 -12.94 -10.95 18.97
N VAL A 218 -13.62 -10.77 17.84
CA VAL A 218 -14.19 -9.49 17.36
C VAL A 218 -15.66 -9.68 16.98
N ALA A 219 -16.46 -8.63 17.19
CA ALA A 219 -17.81 -8.56 16.66
C ALA A 219 -17.74 -7.98 15.24
N LEU A 220 -18.30 -8.68 14.26
CA LEU A 220 -18.38 -8.21 12.88
C LEU A 220 -19.81 -7.75 12.60
N VAL A 221 -19.95 -6.54 12.08
CA VAL A 221 -21.26 -5.94 11.80
C VAL A 221 -21.31 -5.58 10.32
N GLY A 222 -22.26 -6.14 9.58
CA GLY A 222 -22.40 -5.93 8.14
C GLY A 222 -23.51 -4.93 7.78
N PHE A 223 -23.26 -4.09 6.79
CA PHE A 223 -24.25 -3.26 6.10
C PHE A 223 -24.23 -3.62 4.62
N ASP A 224 -25.31 -4.24 4.14
CA ASP A 224 -25.47 -4.74 2.77
C ASP A 224 -26.78 -4.25 2.17
N LEU A 225 -26.77 -2.97 1.79
CA LEU A 225 -27.92 -2.29 1.20
C LEU A 225 -28.12 -2.60 -0.28
N LYS A 226 -27.27 -3.46 -0.86
CA LYS A 226 -27.36 -3.86 -2.26
C LYS A 226 -28.16 -5.16 -2.42
N GLY A 227 -29.29 -5.25 -1.71
CA GLY A 227 -30.18 -6.40 -1.74
C GLY A 227 -29.65 -7.64 -1.01
N GLY A 228 -28.69 -7.49 -0.09
CA GLY A 228 -28.22 -8.61 0.73
C GLY A 228 -27.39 -9.64 -0.04
N VAL A 229 -26.68 -9.26 -1.09
CA VAL A 229 -25.93 -10.21 -1.93
C VAL A 229 -24.50 -10.44 -1.43
N GLU A 230 -23.86 -9.43 -0.86
CA GLU A 230 -22.43 -9.43 -0.59
C GLU A 230 -22.10 -10.00 0.80
N PHE A 231 -22.88 -9.67 1.85
CA PHE A 231 -22.59 -10.08 3.23
C PHE A 231 -23.54 -11.12 3.82
N THR A 232 -24.73 -11.32 3.26
CA THR A 232 -25.65 -12.38 3.71
C THR A 232 -25.01 -13.76 3.77
N PRO A 233 -24.15 -14.20 2.82
CA PRO A 233 -23.49 -15.49 2.91
C PRO A 233 -22.57 -15.64 4.14
N TYR A 234 -22.16 -14.52 4.74
CA TYR A 234 -21.28 -14.47 5.91
C TYR A 234 -22.03 -14.27 7.24
N ALA A 235 -23.36 -14.15 7.19
CA ALA A 235 -24.22 -13.93 8.35
C ALA A 235 -23.90 -14.82 9.57
N PRO A 236 -23.54 -16.12 9.44
CA PRO A 236 -23.18 -16.96 10.59
C PRO A 236 -22.03 -16.42 11.45
N ARG A 237 -21.13 -15.61 10.89
CA ARG A 237 -20.02 -14.97 11.63
C ARG A 237 -20.33 -13.52 12.04
N LEU A 238 -21.34 -12.90 11.45
CA LEU A 238 -21.70 -11.52 11.76
C LEU A 238 -22.54 -11.49 13.05
N SER A 239 -22.19 -10.57 13.95
CA SER A 239 -23.00 -10.29 15.14
C SER A 239 -24.33 -9.64 14.74
N ALA A 240 -24.31 -8.77 13.72
CA ALA A 240 -25.49 -8.14 13.15
C ALA A 240 -25.28 -7.87 11.65
N LEU A 241 -26.38 -7.88 10.90
CA LEU A 241 -26.42 -7.56 9.47
C LEU A 241 -27.64 -6.68 9.19
N ALA A 242 -27.42 -5.52 8.60
CA ALA A 242 -28.48 -4.66 8.08
C ALA A 242 -28.56 -4.80 6.55
N THR A 243 -29.73 -5.17 6.05
CA THR A 243 -30.04 -5.32 4.61
C THR A 243 -31.03 -4.27 4.10
N SER A 244 -31.68 -3.55 5.02
CA SER A 244 -32.56 -2.43 4.71
C SER A 244 -32.06 -1.10 5.30
N ARG A 245 -32.56 0.01 4.77
CA ARG A 245 -32.23 1.35 5.29
C ARG A 245 -32.71 1.54 6.71
N ALA A 246 -33.90 1.03 7.04
CA ALA A 246 -34.46 1.08 8.39
C ALA A 246 -33.58 0.34 9.40
N GLU A 247 -33.17 -0.90 9.07
CA GLU A 247 -32.22 -1.67 9.87
C GLU A 247 -30.88 -0.94 10.02
N SER A 248 -30.38 -0.33 8.96
CA SER A 248 -29.12 0.42 8.99
C SER A 248 -29.15 1.58 9.99
N VAL A 249 -30.28 2.30 10.05
CA VAL A 249 -30.45 3.39 11.01
C VAL A 249 -30.52 2.88 12.44
N SER A 250 -31.33 1.84 12.69
CA SER A 250 -31.41 1.22 14.02
C SER A 250 -30.04 0.72 14.49
N LEU A 251 -29.29 0.06 13.60
CA LEU A 251 -27.99 -0.52 13.92
C LEU A 251 -26.91 0.56 14.16
N LEU A 252 -26.99 1.70 13.45
CA LEU A 252 -26.12 2.84 13.72
C LEU A 252 -26.46 3.53 15.05
N ASP A 253 -27.74 3.62 15.40
CA ASP A 253 -28.17 4.15 16.70
C ASP A 253 -27.66 3.26 17.85
N ASP A 254 -27.77 1.93 17.71
CA ASP A 254 -27.19 0.97 18.65
C ASP A 254 -25.67 1.16 18.80
N LEU A 255 -24.94 1.34 17.69
CA LEU A 255 -23.49 1.58 17.71
C LEU A 255 -23.13 2.89 18.45
N VAL A 256 -23.93 3.94 18.29
CA VAL A 256 -23.73 5.22 18.99
C VAL A 256 -24.02 5.07 20.49
N ALA A 257 -25.09 4.36 20.87
CA ALA A 257 -25.42 4.06 22.27
C ALA A 257 -24.31 3.22 22.94
N LEU A 258 -23.86 2.16 22.27
CA LEU A 258 -22.72 1.34 22.69
C LEU A 258 -21.47 2.18 22.93
N MET A 259 -21.18 3.12 22.03
CA MET A 259 -20.04 4.00 22.19
C MET A 259 -20.16 4.89 23.43
N ALA A 260 -21.36 5.39 23.73
CA ALA A 260 -21.63 6.18 24.94
C ALA A 260 -21.47 5.33 26.22
N SER A 261 -22.06 4.13 26.25
CA SER A 261 -21.91 3.21 27.39
C SER A 261 -20.45 2.81 27.64
N ARG A 262 -19.67 2.53 26.59
CA ARG A 262 -18.22 2.26 26.71
C ARG A 262 -17.42 3.47 27.17
N MET A 263 -17.84 4.67 26.79
CA MET A 263 -17.26 5.92 27.29
C MET A 263 -17.49 6.09 28.78
N ASP A 264 -18.71 5.81 29.25
CA ASP A 264 -19.04 5.84 30.67
C ASP A 264 -18.27 4.79 31.47
N LEU A 265 -18.14 3.56 30.96
CA LEU A 265 -17.33 2.51 31.56
C LEU A 265 -15.85 2.93 31.72
N CYS A 266 -15.28 3.57 30.69
CA CYS A 266 -13.91 4.09 30.78
C CYS A 266 -13.80 5.19 31.84
N ARG A 267 -14.78 6.11 31.88
CA ARG A 267 -14.83 7.22 32.83
C ARG A 267 -14.93 6.73 34.28
N THR A 268 -15.83 5.79 34.57
CA THR A 268 -15.99 5.22 35.92
C THR A 268 -14.77 4.42 36.36
N SER A 269 -14.07 3.79 35.41
CA SER A 269 -12.82 3.06 35.67
C SER A 269 -11.57 3.96 35.70
N GLY A 270 -11.72 5.28 35.49
CA GLY A 270 -10.59 6.23 35.50
C GLY A 270 -9.60 6.08 34.34
N VAL A 271 -9.99 5.44 33.24
CA VAL A 271 -9.15 5.19 32.06
C VAL A 271 -9.61 5.96 30.83
N ARG A 272 -8.73 6.13 29.84
CA ARG A 272 -9.03 6.94 28.64
C ARG A 272 -9.64 6.15 27.48
N ASN A 273 -9.50 4.83 27.47
CA ASN A 273 -9.96 3.98 26.39
C ASN A 273 -10.13 2.53 26.86
N VAL A 274 -10.91 1.75 26.11
CA VAL A 274 -11.26 0.37 26.50
C VAL A 274 -10.06 -0.57 26.57
N TRP A 275 -8.94 -0.21 25.95
CA TRP A 275 -7.73 -1.02 25.91
C TRP A 275 -6.90 -0.92 27.18
N GLN A 276 -7.17 0.08 28.02
CA GLN A 276 -6.60 0.22 29.37
C GLN A 276 -7.42 -0.53 30.42
N LEU A 277 -8.62 -1.00 30.07
CA LEU A 277 -9.42 -1.88 30.93
C LEU A 277 -8.79 -3.27 31.01
N GLY A 278 -8.97 -3.93 32.16
CA GLY A 278 -8.62 -5.34 32.35
C GLY A 278 -9.42 -6.25 31.42
N SER A 279 -8.87 -7.41 31.05
CA SER A 279 -9.48 -8.33 30.07
C SER A 279 -10.87 -8.81 30.46
N ALA A 280 -11.16 -8.98 31.75
CA ALA A 280 -12.45 -9.45 32.25
C ALA A 280 -13.62 -8.48 32.02
N VAL A 281 -13.34 -7.17 31.93
CA VAL A 281 -14.35 -6.12 31.77
C VAL A 281 -14.23 -5.39 30.43
N ARG A 282 -13.23 -5.73 29.61
CA ARG A 282 -13.00 -5.08 28.32
C ARG A 282 -14.10 -5.48 27.33
N PRO A 283 -14.86 -4.52 26.78
CA PRO A 283 -15.83 -4.81 25.73
C PRO A 283 -15.17 -5.41 24.49
N VAL A 284 -15.88 -6.34 23.83
CA VAL A 284 -15.44 -6.93 22.56
C VAL A 284 -15.32 -5.83 21.50
N PRO A 285 -14.19 -5.73 20.78
CA PRO A 285 -14.04 -4.75 19.70
C PRO A 285 -14.96 -5.07 18.52
N ILE A 286 -15.48 -4.03 17.88
CA ILE A 286 -16.44 -4.11 16.78
C ILE A 286 -15.77 -3.61 15.49
N VAL A 287 -15.86 -4.39 14.41
CA VAL A 287 -15.50 -3.96 13.06
C VAL A 287 -16.78 -3.90 12.23
N VAL A 288 -17.13 -2.69 11.79
CA VAL A 288 -18.28 -2.44 10.93
C VAL A 288 -17.83 -2.47 9.46
N LEU A 289 -18.40 -3.37 8.68
CA LEU A 289 -18.17 -3.53 7.25
C LEU A 289 -19.37 -2.95 6.49
N ILE A 290 -19.13 -1.97 5.63
CA ILE A 290 -20.16 -1.38 4.77
C ILE A 290 -19.77 -1.63 3.32
N ASP A 291 -20.60 -2.35 2.55
CA ASP A 291 -20.23 -2.70 1.17
C ASP A 291 -20.37 -1.53 0.19
N GLU A 292 -21.45 -0.76 0.32
CA GLU A 292 -21.74 0.39 -0.52
C GLU A 292 -22.20 1.58 0.31
N LEU A 293 -21.25 2.48 0.59
CA LEU A 293 -21.49 3.70 1.35
C LEU A 293 -22.52 4.60 0.66
N ALA A 294 -22.53 4.66 -0.67
CA ALA A 294 -23.43 5.55 -1.42
C ALA A 294 -24.90 5.29 -1.09
N GLU A 295 -25.30 4.02 -0.91
CA GLU A 295 -26.68 3.66 -0.59
C GLU A 295 -27.17 4.30 0.71
N LEU A 296 -26.29 4.58 1.68
CA LEU A 296 -26.66 5.26 2.94
C LEU A 296 -26.89 6.77 2.79
N TYR A 297 -26.52 7.36 1.65
CA TYR A 297 -26.60 8.79 1.37
C TYR A 297 -27.54 9.13 0.20
N LEU A 298 -27.80 8.17 -0.69
CA LEU A 298 -28.77 8.36 -1.77
C LEU A 298 -30.18 8.56 -1.18
N MET A 299 -30.87 9.58 -1.70
CA MET A 299 -32.23 9.95 -1.33
C MET A 299 -33.14 9.63 -2.52
N ALA A 300 -34.09 8.71 -2.32
CA ALA A 300 -35.13 8.46 -3.32
C ALA A 300 -36.28 9.46 -3.16
N ASP A 301 -36.70 9.70 -1.91
CA ASP A 301 -37.83 10.56 -1.56
C ASP A 301 -37.46 11.64 -0.54
N LYS A 302 -38.17 12.79 -0.58
CA LYS A 302 -37.96 13.90 0.37
C LYS A 302 -38.17 13.49 1.84
N SER A 303 -39.01 12.50 2.11
CA SER A 303 -39.27 11.96 3.44
C SER A 303 -38.06 11.27 4.06
N GLU A 304 -37.11 10.78 3.25
CA GLU A 304 -35.91 10.08 3.72
C GLU A 304 -34.80 11.03 4.20
N LYS A 305 -34.95 12.33 3.93
CA LYS A 305 -33.94 13.35 4.24
C LYS A 305 -33.50 13.33 5.70
N ASP A 306 -34.46 13.22 6.63
CA ASP A 306 -34.17 13.19 8.06
C ASP A 306 -33.46 11.90 8.46
N GLN A 307 -33.80 10.78 7.83
CA GLN A 307 -33.15 9.49 8.06
C GLN A 307 -31.70 9.50 7.57
N ILE A 308 -31.43 10.11 6.41
CA ILE A 308 -30.07 10.31 5.87
C ILE A 308 -29.25 11.23 6.77
N ALA A 309 -29.85 12.33 7.24
CA ALA A 309 -29.20 13.25 8.17
C ALA A 309 -28.81 12.55 9.48
N LYS A 310 -29.71 11.73 10.04
CA LYS A 310 -29.42 10.91 11.24
C LYS A 310 -28.31 9.91 10.99
N THR A 311 -28.42 9.11 9.93
CA THR A 311 -27.43 8.10 9.51
C THR A 311 -26.04 8.70 9.36
N SER A 312 -25.94 9.81 8.63
CA SER A 312 -24.67 10.47 8.37
C SER A 312 -24.05 11.08 9.63
N THR A 313 -24.88 11.61 10.53
CA THR A 313 -24.43 12.14 11.83
C THR A 313 -23.94 11.01 12.74
N ALA A 314 -24.69 9.91 12.84
CA ALA A 314 -24.31 8.74 13.64
C ALA A 314 -22.98 8.14 13.14
N MET A 315 -22.85 7.94 11.83
CA MET A 315 -21.63 7.40 11.24
C MET A 315 -20.42 8.31 11.45
N LEU A 316 -20.58 9.62 11.25
CA LEU A 316 -19.52 10.58 11.52
C LEU A 316 -19.09 10.57 12.99
N ARG A 317 -20.06 10.47 13.91
CA ARG A 317 -19.80 10.40 15.35
C ARG A 317 -19.02 9.13 15.72
N VAL A 318 -19.37 7.98 15.15
CA VAL A 318 -18.62 6.73 15.30
C VAL A 318 -17.20 6.89 14.73
N ALA A 319 -17.03 7.51 13.56
CA ALA A 319 -15.71 7.70 12.97
C ALA A 319 -14.81 8.66 13.77
N GLN A 320 -15.39 9.65 14.46
CA GLN A 320 -14.64 10.62 15.26
C GLN A 320 -14.19 10.06 16.62
N LEU A 321 -15.04 9.25 17.27
CA LEU A 321 -14.84 8.85 18.66
C LEU A 321 -14.60 7.33 18.84
N GLY A 322 -14.98 6.52 17.86
CA GLY A 322 -15.07 5.05 17.96
C GLY A 322 -13.76 4.35 18.28
N ARG A 323 -12.61 4.86 17.80
CA ARG A 323 -11.28 4.27 18.04
C ARG A 323 -11.01 3.99 19.53
N ALA A 324 -11.29 4.96 20.40
CA ALA A 324 -11.03 4.85 21.83
C ALA A 324 -11.94 3.82 22.52
N PHE A 325 -13.11 3.57 21.92
CA PHE A 325 -14.14 2.68 22.44
C PHE A 325 -14.20 1.35 21.68
N GLY A 326 -13.21 1.07 20.83
CA GLY A 326 -13.07 -0.20 20.13
C GLY A 326 -14.13 -0.44 19.05
N ILE A 327 -14.59 0.62 18.38
CA ILE A 327 -15.49 0.54 17.22
C ILE A 327 -14.75 1.07 15.99
N TYR A 328 -14.67 0.26 14.94
CA TYR A 328 -13.85 0.48 13.75
C TYR A 328 -14.73 0.41 12.49
N LEU A 329 -14.36 1.17 11.45
CA LEU A 329 -15.16 1.26 10.23
C LEU A 329 -14.34 0.83 9.02
N PHE A 330 -14.89 -0.03 8.18
CA PHE A 330 -14.37 -0.36 6.85
C PHE A 330 -15.46 -0.03 5.83
N LEU A 331 -15.34 1.16 5.24
CA LEU A 331 -16.33 1.74 4.35
C LEU A 331 -15.95 1.44 2.91
N SER A 332 -16.77 0.68 2.19
CA SER A 332 -16.56 0.42 0.77
C SER A 332 -17.56 1.19 -0.09
N GLY A 333 -17.19 1.48 -1.34
CA GLY A 333 -18.14 2.03 -2.30
C GLY A 333 -17.60 2.06 -3.72
N GLN A 334 -18.50 1.92 -4.70
CA GLN A 334 -18.14 1.94 -6.11
C GLN A 334 -18.06 3.36 -6.67
N ARG A 335 -18.93 4.24 -6.17
CA ARG A 335 -18.98 5.66 -6.52
C ARG A 335 -19.04 6.46 -5.23
N ILE A 336 -17.93 7.11 -4.90
CA ILE A 336 -17.83 7.93 -3.68
C ILE A 336 -17.39 9.31 -4.15
N GLY A 337 -18.33 10.22 -4.36
CA GLY A 337 -18.04 11.58 -4.81
C GLY A 337 -18.52 12.63 -3.82
N SER A 338 -18.11 13.88 -4.05
CA SER A 338 -18.64 15.04 -3.33
C SER A 338 -20.13 15.30 -3.64
N ASP A 339 -20.65 14.69 -4.71
CA ASP A 339 -22.07 14.69 -5.07
C ASP A 339 -22.96 14.05 -4.01
N LEU A 340 -22.43 13.13 -3.20
CA LEU A 340 -23.12 12.55 -2.03
C LEU A 340 -23.25 13.53 -0.84
N GLY A 341 -22.62 14.71 -0.92
CA GLY A 341 -22.76 15.80 0.03
C GLY A 341 -21.60 15.98 1.01
N VAL A 342 -21.70 17.06 1.79
CA VAL A 342 -20.64 17.52 2.71
C VAL A 342 -20.38 16.51 3.84
N SER A 343 -21.40 15.78 4.28
CA SER A 343 -21.29 14.80 5.36
C SER A 343 -20.40 13.61 4.98
N VAL A 344 -20.43 13.14 3.73
CA VAL A 344 -19.50 12.10 3.24
C VAL A 344 -18.07 12.63 3.22
N THR A 345 -17.88 13.89 2.84
CA THR A 345 -16.54 14.53 2.84
C THR A 345 -15.98 14.66 4.26
N ALA A 346 -16.83 14.98 5.24
CA ALA A 346 -16.46 15.02 6.65
C ALA A 346 -16.13 13.62 7.19
N LEU A 347 -16.92 12.60 6.83
CA LEU A 347 -16.67 11.21 7.21
C LEU A 347 -15.36 10.69 6.62
N ARG A 348 -15.15 10.96 5.32
CA ARG A 348 -13.93 10.68 4.60
C ARG A 348 -12.74 11.23 5.38
N ALA A 349 -12.76 12.49 5.83
CA ALA A 349 -11.65 13.07 6.61
C ALA A 349 -11.29 12.29 7.91
N GLN A 350 -12.21 11.50 8.48
CA GLN A 350 -11.93 10.64 9.64
C GLN A 350 -11.31 9.28 9.26
N CYS A 351 -11.38 8.88 7.99
CA CYS A 351 -10.83 7.62 7.50
C CYS A 351 -9.40 7.80 7.03
N SER A 352 -8.44 7.66 7.95
CA SER A 352 -7.01 7.77 7.62
C SER A 352 -6.49 6.63 6.74
N GLY A 353 -7.18 5.50 6.68
CA GLY A 353 -6.87 4.41 5.75
C GLY A 353 -7.57 4.64 4.42
N ARG A 354 -6.81 4.72 3.32
CA ARG A 354 -7.35 4.88 1.97
C ARG A 354 -6.92 3.74 1.08
N ILE A 355 -7.89 3.17 0.37
CA ILE A 355 -7.68 2.12 -0.60
C ILE A 355 -8.48 2.52 -1.84
N CYS A 356 -7.77 2.72 -2.95
CA CYS A 356 -8.37 3.01 -4.23
C CYS A 356 -7.96 1.92 -5.22
N HIS A 357 -8.89 1.02 -5.51
CA HIS A 357 -8.78 0.13 -6.66
C HIS A 357 -8.98 0.92 -7.97
N ARG A 358 -8.98 0.21 -9.10
CA ARG A 358 -9.42 0.80 -10.37
C ARG A 358 -10.82 1.38 -10.22
N VAL A 359 -10.99 2.66 -10.57
CA VAL A 359 -12.27 3.37 -10.60
C VAL A 359 -12.60 3.79 -12.02
N ASN A 360 -13.88 4.04 -12.30
CA ASN A 360 -14.33 4.44 -13.63
C ASN A 360 -14.28 5.97 -13.81
N ASP A 361 -14.44 6.73 -12.73
CA ASP A 361 -14.50 8.19 -12.75
C ASP A 361 -13.36 8.83 -11.92
N PRO A 362 -12.84 10.00 -12.35
CA PRO A 362 -11.82 10.72 -11.61
C PRO A 362 -12.29 11.26 -10.25
N GLU A 363 -13.58 11.53 -10.09
CA GLU A 363 -14.16 12.10 -8.87
C GLU A 363 -14.02 11.14 -7.69
N THR A 364 -14.28 9.85 -7.91
CA THR A 364 -14.12 8.80 -6.89
C THR A 364 -12.66 8.63 -6.47
N ALA A 365 -11.73 8.70 -7.43
CA ALA A 365 -10.30 8.72 -7.12
C ALA A 365 -9.94 9.95 -6.26
N ALA A 366 -10.41 11.13 -6.67
CA ALA A 366 -10.15 12.40 -5.98
C ALA A 366 -10.73 12.41 -4.56
N MET A 367 -11.93 11.88 -4.37
CA MET A 367 -12.55 11.73 -3.06
C MET A 367 -11.75 10.75 -2.17
N THR A 368 -11.14 9.73 -2.75
CA THR A 368 -10.41 8.72 -1.98
C THR A 368 -8.98 9.17 -1.64
N LEU A 369 -8.27 9.81 -2.58
CA LEU A 369 -6.83 10.08 -2.48
C LEU A 369 -6.43 11.55 -2.65
N GLY A 370 -7.36 12.43 -3.02
CA GLY A 370 -7.04 13.76 -3.56
C GLY A 370 -6.50 14.77 -2.55
N ASP A 371 -6.69 14.53 -1.26
CA ASP A 371 -6.08 15.34 -0.19
C ASP A 371 -4.72 14.81 0.29
N LEU A 372 -4.23 13.71 -0.30
CA LEU A 372 -2.95 13.10 0.07
C LEU A 372 -1.83 13.54 -0.87
N ASP A 373 -1.76 12.95 -2.06
CA ASP A 373 -0.69 13.15 -3.03
C ASP A 373 -1.24 13.06 -4.46
N PRO A 374 -1.06 14.10 -5.31
CA PRO A 374 -1.52 14.06 -6.69
C PRO A 374 -0.97 12.87 -7.52
N SER A 375 0.23 12.39 -7.20
CA SER A 375 0.82 11.21 -7.86
C SER A 375 0.06 9.92 -7.53
N ALA A 376 -0.56 9.83 -6.34
CA ALA A 376 -1.39 8.69 -5.96
C ALA A 376 -2.64 8.61 -6.85
N LEU A 377 -3.25 9.76 -7.18
CA LEU A 377 -4.39 9.84 -8.11
C LEU A 377 -4.03 9.36 -9.51
N ILE A 378 -2.88 9.82 -10.02
CA ILE A 378 -2.38 9.39 -11.32
C ILE A 378 -2.16 7.87 -11.32
N SER A 379 -1.54 7.34 -10.26
CA SER A 379 -1.30 5.90 -10.13
C SER A 379 -2.59 5.10 -10.03
N ALA A 380 -3.62 5.58 -9.33
CA ALA A 380 -4.89 4.87 -9.17
C ALA A 380 -5.66 4.81 -10.50
N ARG A 381 -5.61 5.89 -11.28
CA ARG A 381 -6.23 5.97 -12.61
C ARG A 381 -5.51 5.15 -13.67
N ALA A 382 -4.22 4.86 -13.44
CA ALA A 382 -3.41 4.03 -14.32
C ALA A 382 -3.54 2.53 -14.04
N ILE A 383 -4.33 2.09 -13.04
CA ILE A 383 -4.53 0.66 -12.74
C ILE A 383 -5.26 -0.02 -13.92
N PRO A 384 -4.63 -1.00 -14.60
CA PRO A 384 -5.27 -1.68 -15.72
C PRO A 384 -6.42 -2.61 -15.29
N ALA A 385 -7.39 -2.80 -16.17
CA ALA A 385 -8.60 -3.60 -15.89
C ALA A 385 -8.31 -5.08 -15.66
N GLU A 386 -7.28 -5.59 -16.33
CA GLU A 386 -6.77 -6.96 -16.26
C GLU A 386 -6.00 -7.27 -14.96
N THR A 387 -5.88 -6.30 -14.04
CA THR A 387 -5.18 -6.46 -12.76
C THR A 387 -6.09 -6.37 -11.53
N PRO A 388 -7.16 -7.19 -11.43
CA PRO A 388 -8.06 -7.15 -10.28
C PRO A 388 -7.31 -7.42 -8.97
N GLY A 389 -7.73 -6.71 -7.93
CA GLY A 389 -7.12 -6.72 -6.61
C GLY A 389 -5.97 -5.72 -6.44
N VAL A 390 -5.43 -5.16 -7.52
CA VAL A 390 -4.45 -4.07 -7.43
C VAL A 390 -5.16 -2.80 -6.95
N ALA A 391 -4.53 -2.10 -6.01
CA ALA A 391 -4.99 -0.85 -5.44
C ALA A 391 -3.83 0.09 -5.13
N VAL A 392 -4.11 1.39 -5.07
CA VAL A 392 -3.29 2.37 -4.36
C VAL A 392 -3.76 2.42 -2.92
N VAL A 393 -2.83 2.24 -1.99
CA VAL A 393 -3.11 2.23 -0.55
C VAL A 393 -2.33 3.34 0.12
N ALA A 394 -2.98 4.09 1.01
CA ALA A 394 -2.34 5.12 1.81
C ALA A 394 -2.74 4.99 3.29
N GLY A 395 -1.76 5.20 4.17
CA GLY A 395 -1.94 5.16 5.62
C GLY A 395 -1.82 6.54 6.27
N GLN A 396 -1.73 6.55 7.60
CA GLN A 396 -1.65 7.78 8.41
C GLN A 396 -0.38 8.62 8.17
N ASP A 397 0.68 8.03 7.63
CA ASP A 397 1.94 8.73 7.36
C ASP A 397 1.89 9.58 6.08
N GLY A 398 0.73 9.63 5.40
CA GLY A 398 0.52 10.33 4.14
C GLY A 398 1.25 9.69 2.96
N ARG A 399 1.95 8.57 3.18
CA ARG A 399 2.65 7.84 2.11
C ARG A 399 1.68 6.86 1.48
N TRP A 400 1.76 6.76 0.16
CA TRP A 400 1.01 5.78 -0.60
C TRP A 400 1.94 4.70 -1.17
N SER A 401 1.39 3.54 -1.49
CA SER A 401 2.07 2.46 -2.22
C SER A 401 1.06 1.75 -3.12
N ARG A 402 1.49 1.15 -4.22
CA ARG A 402 0.66 0.13 -4.87
C ARG A 402 0.66 -1.14 -4.02
N ALA A 403 -0.45 -1.84 -4.04
CA ALA A 403 -0.64 -3.11 -3.37
C ALA A 403 -1.56 -4.02 -4.20
N ARG A 404 -1.53 -5.31 -3.92
CA ARG A 404 -2.51 -6.26 -4.45
C ARG A 404 -2.99 -7.17 -3.33
N SER A 405 -4.30 -7.30 -3.20
CA SER A 405 -4.91 -8.20 -2.23
C SER A 405 -4.72 -9.66 -2.66
N PHE A 406 -4.74 -10.57 -1.69
CA PHE A 406 -4.87 -12.00 -1.96
C PHE A 406 -6.18 -12.26 -2.70
N PHE A 407 -6.19 -13.25 -3.59
CA PHE A 407 -7.44 -13.71 -4.18
C PHE A 407 -8.05 -14.80 -3.30
N VAL A 408 -9.30 -14.62 -2.91
CA VAL A 408 -10.08 -15.65 -2.22
C VAL A 408 -11.42 -15.84 -2.93
N SER A 409 -11.85 -17.10 -3.07
CA SER A 409 -13.19 -17.37 -3.58
C SER A 409 -14.23 -16.98 -2.52
N GLN A 410 -15.43 -16.64 -2.97
CA GLN A 410 -16.57 -16.40 -2.08
C GLN A 410 -16.84 -17.63 -1.18
N GLN A 411 -16.79 -18.84 -1.75
CA GLN A 411 -16.94 -20.10 -1.00
C GLN A 411 -15.91 -20.25 0.13
N ALA A 412 -14.67 -19.79 -0.07
CA ALA A 412 -13.65 -19.82 0.98
C ALA A 412 -14.01 -18.85 2.13
N ALA A 413 -14.57 -17.68 1.81
CA ALA A 413 -15.04 -16.73 2.81
C ALA A 413 -16.29 -17.23 3.56
N GLU A 414 -17.25 -17.84 2.84
CA GLU A 414 -18.42 -18.50 3.43
C GLU A 414 -18.00 -19.64 4.38
N HIS A 415 -17.07 -20.48 3.93
CA HIS A 415 -16.54 -21.56 4.75
C HIS A 415 -15.84 -21.05 6.01
N ALA A 416 -15.05 -19.97 5.91
CA ALA A 416 -14.43 -19.33 7.06
C ALA A 416 -15.47 -18.75 8.03
N ALA A 417 -16.53 -18.13 7.52
CA ALA A 417 -17.62 -17.61 8.33
C ALA A 417 -18.33 -18.73 9.10
N LEU A 418 -18.66 -19.84 8.44
CA LEU A 418 -19.27 -21.02 9.09
C LEU A 418 -18.34 -21.66 10.13
N THR A 419 -17.07 -21.84 9.78
CA THR A 419 -16.05 -22.46 10.66
C THR A 419 -15.89 -21.68 11.97
N HIS A 420 -16.00 -20.36 11.90
CA HIS A 420 -15.84 -19.47 13.05
C HIS A 420 -17.15 -18.89 13.59
N ALA A 421 -18.31 -19.44 13.19
CA ALA A 421 -19.63 -18.91 13.59
C ALA A 421 -19.80 -18.82 15.12
N ALA A 422 -19.24 -19.80 15.86
CA ALA A 422 -19.29 -19.82 17.32
C ALA A 422 -18.55 -18.65 18.00
N LEU A 423 -17.68 -17.91 17.26
CA LEU A 423 -17.00 -16.72 17.76
C LEU A 423 -17.80 -15.42 17.53
N ALA A 424 -18.97 -15.48 16.88
CA ALA A 424 -19.84 -14.33 16.73
C ALA A 424 -20.54 -14.03 18.06
N PRO A 425 -20.20 -12.94 18.77
CA PRO A 425 -20.96 -12.55 19.95
C PRO A 425 -22.37 -12.13 19.54
N SER A 426 -23.37 -12.46 20.36
CA SER A 426 -24.75 -12.07 20.13
C SER A 426 -24.88 -10.54 20.16
N TRP A 427 -25.54 -9.95 19.15
CA TRP A 427 -25.75 -8.50 19.13
C TRP A 427 -26.51 -8.02 20.37
N ALA A 428 -27.54 -8.76 20.77
CA ALA A 428 -28.34 -8.45 21.95
C ALA A 428 -27.50 -8.45 23.24
N GLU A 429 -26.52 -9.36 23.37
CA GLU A 429 -25.62 -9.37 24.52
C GLU A 429 -24.66 -8.18 24.52
N ILE A 430 -24.18 -7.80 23.34
CA ILE A 430 -23.30 -6.64 23.18
C ILE A 430 -24.06 -5.36 23.57
N THR A 431 -25.31 -5.21 23.14
CA THR A 431 -26.15 -4.02 23.35
C THR A 431 -26.91 -4.01 24.68
N ALA A 432 -27.00 -5.12 25.42
CA ALA A 432 -27.76 -5.21 26.67
C ALA A 432 -27.34 -4.22 27.77
N GLY A 433 -26.14 -3.64 27.69
CA GLY A 433 -25.65 -2.61 28.61
C GLY A 433 -25.52 -1.20 28.01
N ALA A 434 -26.08 -0.98 26.81
CA ALA A 434 -25.99 0.27 26.05
C ALA A 434 -27.17 1.22 26.33
#